data_AF-A0A936I5F8-F1
#
_entry.id   AF-A0A936I5F8-F1
#
_cell.length_a   1.000
_cell.length_b   1.000
_cell.length_c   1.000
_cell.angle_alpha   90.00
_cell.angle_beta   90.00
_cell.angle_gamma   90.00
#
_symmetry.space_group_name_H-M   'P 1'
#
loop_
_entity.id
_entity.type
_entity.pdbx_description
1 polymer ?
#
loop_
_entity_poly.entity_id
_entity_poly.type
_entity_poly.pdbx_seq_one_letter_code
_entity_poly.pdbx_strand_id
1 'polypeptide(L)'
;MGIERDIHDLLYHHDCVIVPQFGGFLTHYRPARLDEARQVVHPPSKDLSFNRHLVRNDGLLADRLARRETIAFDDAGARIAGEVRGWREKMEREGRLEIGRVGTFFTDAEGNLQFEPDRRVNFCATLSACGR
;
A
#
# COMPACT_ATOMS: atom_id res chain seq x y z
N MET A 1 8.41 -6.59 13.99
CA MET A 1 8.29 -5.43 13.08
C MET A 1 7.81 -5.96 11.76
N GLY A 2 6.53 -5.75 11.43
CA GLY A 2 5.91 -6.35 10.25
C GLY A 2 6.35 -5.71 8.94
N ILE A 3 5.92 -6.32 7.82
CA ILE A 3 6.14 -5.84 6.45
C ILE A 3 5.39 -4.53 6.13
N GLU A 4 4.47 -4.12 6.99
CA GLU A 4 3.62 -2.93 6.88
C GLU A 4 4.43 -1.65 6.70
N ARG A 5 5.53 -1.52 7.45
CA ARG A 5 6.42 -0.35 7.38
C ARG A 5 7.20 -0.31 6.06
N ASP A 6 7.62 -1.46 5.55
CA ASP A 6 8.33 -1.51 4.27
C ASP A 6 7.39 -1.16 3.13
N ILE A 7 6.14 -1.63 3.16
CA ILE A 7 5.11 -1.25 2.19
C ILE A 7 4.92 0.26 2.22
N HIS A 8 4.71 0.85 3.40
CA HIS A 8 4.58 2.30 3.54
C HIS A 8 5.78 3.06 2.93
N ASP A 9 7.01 2.65 3.24
CA ASP A 9 8.22 3.30 2.72
C ASP A 9 8.34 3.16 1.20
N LEU A 10 8.07 1.96 0.66
CA LEU A 10 8.10 1.70 -0.77
C LEU A 10 7.06 2.54 -1.53
N LEU A 11 5.87 2.78 -0.96
CA LEU A 11 4.82 3.60 -1.58
C LEU A 11 5.17 5.09 -1.70
N TYR A 12 6.16 5.60 -0.94
CA TYR A 12 6.68 6.96 -1.18
C TYR A 12 7.48 7.04 -2.47
N HIS A 13 8.28 6.01 -2.75
CA HIS A 13 9.27 6.01 -3.82
C HIS A 13 8.79 5.31 -5.09
N HIS A 14 7.80 4.43 -4.99
CA HIS A 14 7.30 3.61 -6.08
C HIS A 14 5.79 3.77 -6.26
N ASP A 15 5.35 3.81 -7.51
CA ASP A 15 3.93 3.90 -7.85
C ASP A 15 3.19 2.55 -7.72
N CYS A 16 3.93 1.44 -7.69
CA CYS A 16 3.37 0.10 -7.58
C CYS A 16 4.20 -0.72 -6.57
N VAL A 17 3.53 -1.29 -5.57
CA VAL A 17 4.15 -2.19 -4.58
C VAL A 17 3.29 -3.44 -4.47
N ILE A 18 3.88 -4.59 -4.80
CA ILE A 18 3.15 -5.86 -4.81
C ILE A 18 3.51 -6.68 -3.58
N VAL A 19 2.45 -7.13 -2.91
CA VAL A 19 2.54 -8.05 -1.79
C VAL A 19 2.18 -9.44 -2.30
N PRO A 20 3.14 -10.37 -2.40
CA PRO A 20 2.87 -11.71 -2.87
C PRO A 20 1.78 -12.38 -2.04
N GLN A 21 0.91 -13.12 -2.74
CA GLN A 21 -0.26 -13.80 -2.16
C GLN A 21 -1.30 -12.87 -1.53
N PHE A 22 -1.21 -11.54 -1.67
CA PHE A 22 -2.22 -10.60 -1.20
C PHE A 22 -2.78 -9.78 -2.37
N GLY A 23 -1.92 -9.07 -3.09
CA GLY A 23 -2.30 -8.19 -4.20
C GLY A 23 -1.29 -7.05 -4.40
N GLY A 24 -1.63 -6.09 -5.24
CA GLY A 24 -0.79 -4.91 -5.52
C GLY A 24 -1.41 -3.62 -5.00
N PHE A 25 -0.58 -2.81 -4.35
CA PHE A 25 -0.87 -1.42 -4.04
C PHE A 25 -0.41 -0.54 -5.20
N LEU A 26 -1.30 0.34 -5.67
CA LEU A 26 -1.01 1.31 -6.71
C LEU A 26 -1.23 2.70 -6.15
N THR A 27 -0.22 3.56 -6.25
CA THR A 27 -0.40 4.99 -6.00
C THR A 27 -0.60 5.71 -7.33
N HIS A 28 -1.69 6.45 -7.44
CA HIS A 28 -1.96 7.35 -8.55
C HIS A 28 -1.67 8.78 -8.12
N TYR A 29 -0.64 9.36 -8.72
CA TYR A 29 -0.39 10.79 -8.59
C TYR A 29 -1.53 11.59 -9.25
N ARG A 30 -2.21 12.41 -8.46
CA ARG A 30 -3.14 13.44 -8.93
C ARG A 30 -2.46 14.80 -8.82
N PRO A 31 -2.23 15.50 -9.95
CA PRO A 31 -1.65 16.83 -9.93
C PRO A 31 -2.58 17.83 -9.24
N ALA A 32 -1.99 18.96 -8.81
CA ALA A 32 -2.77 20.07 -8.29
C ALA A 32 -3.76 20.55 -9.35
N ARG A 33 -5.01 20.77 -8.97
CA ARG A 33 -6.04 21.30 -9.88
C ARG A 33 -6.68 22.53 -9.27
N LEU A 34 -6.76 23.59 -10.06
CA LEU A 34 -7.60 24.73 -9.76
C LEU A 34 -9.01 24.42 -10.25
N ASP A 35 -9.97 24.39 -9.32
CA ASP A 35 -11.39 24.36 -9.66
C ASP A 35 -11.86 25.82 -9.80
N GLU A 36 -11.85 26.32 -11.04
CA GLU A 36 -12.16 27.73 -11.34
C GLU A 36 -13.60 28.10 -10.98
N ALA A 37 -14.54 27.15 -11.10
CA ALA A 37 -15.95 27.36 -10.77
C ALA A 37 -16.17 27.53 -9.27
N ARG A 38 -15.36 26.86 -8.44
CA ARG A 38 -15.47 26.94 -6.97
C ARG A 38 -14.40 27.85 -6.35
N GLN A 39 -13.47 28.38 -7.14
CA GLN A 39 -12.28 29.11 -6.67
C GLN A 39 -11.47 28.32 -5.64
N VAL A 40 -11.48 26.99 -5.73
CA VAL A 40 -10.78 26.09 -4.79
C VAL A 40 -9.53 25.53 -5.46
N VAL A 41 -8.40 25.64 -4.77
CA VAL A 41 -7.17 24.95 -5.15
C VAL A 41 -7.16 23.58 -4.50
N HIS A 42 -7.18 22.53 -5.32
CA HIS A 42 -6.92 21.17 -4.87
C HIS A 42 -5.41 20.90 -4.93
N PRO A 43 -4.75 20.66 -3.78
CA PRO A 43 -3.32 20.35 -3.76
C PRO A 43 -3.04 19.00 -4.46
N PRO A 44 -1.80 18.77 -4.91
CA PRO A 44 -1.44 17.48 -5.48
C PRO A 44 -1.58 16.39 -4.41
N SER A 45 -2.16 15.27 -4.79
CA SER A 45 -2.46 14.15 -3.89
C SER A 45 -2.04 12.85 -4.54
N LYS A 46 -1.57 11.89 -3.76
CA LYS A 46 -1.37 10.52 -4.23
C LYS A 46 -2.54 9.68 -3.71
N ASP A 47 -3.39 9.23 -4.62
CA ASP A 47 -4.48 8.31 -4.30
C ASP A 47 -3.90 6.89 -4.22
N LEU A 48 -4.14 6.19 -3.12
CA LEU A 48 -3.67 4.82 -2.95
C LEU A 48 -4.85 3.88 -3.20
N SER A 49 -4.68 2.98 -4.16
CA SER A 49 -5.64 1.98 -4.56
C SER A 49 -5.05 0.58 -4.37
N PHE A 50 -5.91 -0.41 -4.14
CA PHE A 50 -5.48 -1.80 -4.01
C PHE A 50 -6.14 -2.66 -5.09
N ASN A 51 -5.36 -3.51 -5.73
CA ASN A 51 -5.83 -4.46 -6.72
C ASN A 51 -5.37 -5.88 -6.40
N ARG A 52 -6.31 -6.73 -6.00
CA ARG A 52 -6.07 -8.16 -5.71
C ARG A 52 -5.60 -8.97 -6.93
N HIS A 53 -5.90 -8.54 -8.14
CA HIS A 53 -5.54 -9.23 -9.38
C HIS A 53 -4.14 -8.84 -9.87
N LEU A 54 -3.50 -7.85 -9.24
CA LEU A 54 -2.15 -7.45 -9.59
C LEU A 54 -1.15 -8.43 -8.96
N VAL A 55 -0.92 -9.56 -9.65
CA VAL A 55 -0.04 -10.65 -9.18
C VAL A 55 1.39 -10.52 -9.74
N ARG A 56 1.67 -9.49 -10.54
CA ARG A 56 2.93 -9.34 -11.28
C ARG A 56 4.08 -8.89 -10.36
N ASN A 57 4.53 -9.76 -9.47
CA ASN A 57 5.52 -9.49 -8.43
C ASN A 57 6.73 -8.66 -8.95
N ASP A 58 6.78 -7.37 -8.62
CA ASP A 58 7.89 -6.48 -8.95
C ASP A 58 9.12 -6.70 -8.04
N GLY A 59 9.07 -7.64 -7.09
CA GLY A 59 10.20 -8.05 -6.24
C GLY A 59 10.62 -7.04 -5.17
N LEU A 60 10.09 -5.81 -5.20
CA LEU A 60 10.49 -4.71 -4.31
C LEU A 60 10.39 -5.04 -2.81
N LEU A 61 9.25 -5.59 -2.38
CA LEU A 61 9.03 -5.90 -0.97
C LEU A 61 9.94 -7.03 -0.48
N ALA A 62 10.10 -8.08 -1.29
CA ALA A 62 10.96 -9.21 -0.98
C ALA A 62 12.44 -8.81 -0.94
N ASP A 63 12.91 -7.98 -1.88
CA ASP A 63 14.28 -7.44 -1.86
C ASP A 63 14.52 -6.55 -0.64
N ARG A 64 13.59 -5.64 -0.32
CA ARG A 64 13.69 -4.76 0.86
C ARG A 64 13.80 -5.57 2.16
N LEU A 65 12.98 -6.60 2.31
CA LEU A 65 13.00 -7.48 3.48
C LEU A 65 14.27 -8.34 3.53
N ALA A 66 14.67 -8.91 2.39
CA ALA A 66 15.91 -9.69 2.25
C ALA A 66 17.13 -8.89 2.68
N ARG A 67 17.24 -7.62 2.25
CA ARG A 67 18.33 -6.71 2.66
C ARG A 67 18.27 -6.34 4.13
N ARG A 68 17.07 -6.06 4.66
CA ARG A 68 16.91 -5.65 6.06
C ARG A 68 17.27 -6.75 7.05
N GLU A 69 16.83 -7.97 6.77
CA GLU A 69 17.03 -9.13 7.64
C GLU A 69 18.27 -9.97 7.25
N THR A 70 18.94 -9.63 6.14
CA THR A 70 20.08 -10.39 5.58
C THR A 70 19.72 -11.87 5.33
N ILE A 71 18.57 -12.09 4.71
CA ILE A 71 18.04 -13.42 4.37
C ILE A 71 17.97 -13.59 2.85
N ALA A 72 17.84 -14.83 2.36
CA ALA A 72 17.66 -15.07 0.94
C ALA A 72 16.32 -14.49 0.45
N PHE A 73 16.24 -14.17 -0.85
CA PHE A 73 15.01 -13.66 -1.46
C PHE A 73 13.83 -14.63 -1.29
N ASP A 74 14.09 -15.93 -1.36
CA ASP A 74 13.10 -16.98 -1.17
C ASP A 74 12.58 -17.00 0.28
N ASP A 75 13.48 -16.94 1.27
CA ASP A 75 13.12 -16.80 2.69
C ASP A 75 12.32 -15.52 2.97
N ALA A 76 12.67 -14.40 2.32
CA ALA A 76 11.91 -13.17 2.43
C ALA A 76 10.49 -13.34 1.87
N GLY A 77 10.34 -14.04 0.74
CA GLY A 77 9.04 -14.43 0.20
C GLY A 77 8.22 -15.27 1.18
N ALA A 78 8.82 -16.28 1.79
CA ALA A 78 8.18 -17.14 2.79
C ALA A 78 7.76 -16.36 4.06
N ARG A 79 8.57 -15.39 4.49
CA ARG A 79 8.22 -14.50 5.60
C ARG A 79 7.02 -13.62 5.27
N ILE A 80 7.00 -13.01 4.09
CA ILE A 80 5.85 -12.21 3.62
C ILE A 80 4.59 -13.09 3.55
N ALA A 81 4.71 -14.30 2.99
CA ALA A 81 3.61 -15.26 2.93
C ALA A 81 3.00 -15.55 4.32
N GLY A 82 3.85 -15.73 5.33
CA GLY A 82 3.43 -15.93 6.72
C GLY A 82 2.65 -14.74 7.29
N GLU A 83 3.14 -13.51 7.10
CA GLU A 83 2.46 -12.30 7.56
C GLU A 83 1.10 -12.11 6.87
N VAL A 84 1.06 -12.30 5.55
CA VAL A 84 -0.17 -12.19 4.76
C VAL A 84 -1.19 -13.26 5.18
N ARG A 85 -0.73 -14.46 5.57
CA ARG A 85 -1.61 -15.48 6.14
C ARG A 85 -2.27 -14.98 7.43
N GLY A 86 -1.50 -14.40 8.34
CA GLY A 86 -2.05 -13.79 9.55
C GLY A 86 -3.05 -12.66 9.26
N TRP A 87 -2.80 -11.86 8.22
CA TRP A 87 -3.73 -10.82 7.75
C TRP A 87 -5.06 -11.38 7.26
N ARG A 88 -5.04 -12.46 6.48
CA ARG A 88 -6.26 -13.17 6.06
C ARG A 88 -7.03 -13.72 7.25
N GLU A 89 -6.36 -14.41 8.16
CA GLU A 89 -7.02 -14.99 9.34
C GLU A 89 -7.67 -13.91 10.21
N LYS A 90 -7.02 -12.74 10.34
CA LYS A 90 -7.58 -11.58 11.04
C LYS A 90 -8.79 -11.02 10.31
N MET A 91 -8.73 -10.92 8.99
CA MET A 91 -9.86 -10.47 8.17
C MET A 91 -11.04 -11.44 8.22
N GLU A 92 -10.81 -12.75 8.23
CA GLU A 92 -11.88 -13.75 8.38
C GLU A 92 -12.51 -13.72 9.78
N ARG A 93 -11.72 -13.43 10.83
CA ARG A 93 -12.22 -13.35 12.21
C ARG A 93 -12.90 -12.03 12.55
N GLU A 94 -12.30 -10.91 12.16
CA GLU A 94 -12.75 -9.56 12.54
C GLU A 94 -13.49 -8.82 11.41
N GLY A 95 -13.49 -9.34 10.18
CA GLY A 95 -14.06 -8.68 9.01
C GLY A 95 -13.28 -7.45 8.52
N ARG A 96 -12.18 -7.10 9.21
CA ARG A 96 -11.37 -5.91 8.95
C ARG A 96 -9.89 -6.14 9.27
N LEU A 97 -9.03 -5.46 8.52
CA LEU A 97 -7.59 -5.45 8.71
C LEU A 97 -7.09 -4.02 8.56
N GLU A 98 -6.64 -3.42 9.66
CA GLU A 98 -5.99 -2.11 9.65
C GLU A 98 -4.48 -2.30 9.43
N ILE A 99 -3.94 -1.64 8.40
CA ILE A 99 -2.50 -1.53 8.14
C ILE A 99 -2.09 -0.08 8.39
N GLY A 100 -1.40 0.13 9.50
CA GLY A 100 -1.01 1.48 9.93
C GLY A 100 -0.23 2.22 8.85
N ARG A 101 -0.66 3.46 8.56
CA ARG A 101 -0.08 4.37 7.55
C ARG A 101 -0.27 3.94 6.09
N VAL A 102 -0.94 2.83 5.82
CA VAL A 102 -1.30 2.39 4.46
C VAL A 102 -2.79 2.56 4.26
N GLY A 103 -3.59 1.92 5.12
CA GLY A 103 -5.05 1.98 5.03
C GLY A 103 -5.71 0.79 5.73
N THR A 104 -7.02 0.72 5.59
CA THR A 104 -7.86 -0.31 6.19
C THR A 104 -8.54 -1.14 5.12
N PHE A 105 -8.44 -2.45 5.25
CA PHE A 105 -9.18 -3.42 4.46
C PHE A 105 -10.40 -3.88 5.23
N PHE A 106 -11.51 -4.05 4.54
CA PHE A 106 -12.73 -4.60 5.10
C PHE A 106 -13.53 -5.29 4.01
N THR A 107 -14.35 -6.26 4.39
CA THR A 107 -15.27 -6.90 3.46
C THR A 107 -16.63 -6.24 3.56
N ASP A 108 -17.22 -5.90 2.40
CA ASP A 108 -18.59 -5.41 2.34
C ASP A 108 -19.61 -6.56 2.54
N ALA A 109 -20.90 -6.24 2.62
CA ALA A 109 -21.99 -7.22 2.83
C ALA A 109 -22.07 -8.28 1.71
N GLU A 110 -21.58 -7.95 0.52
CA GLU A 110 -21.47 -8.87 -0.62
C GLU A 110 -20.19 -9.74 -0.61
N GLY A 111 -19.32 -9.60 0.40
CA GLY A 111 -18.05 -10.33 0.48
C GLY A 111 -16.95 -9.77 -0.43
N ASN A 112 -17.15 -8.58 -1.00
CA ASN A 112 -16.15 -7.87 -1.78
C ASN A 112 -15.11 -7.23 -0.86
N LEU A 113 -13.83 -7.44 -1.18
CA LEU A 113 -12.71 -6.83 -0.46
C LEU A 113 -12.61 -5.35 -0.83
N GLN A 114 -12.92 -4.50 0.13
CA GLN A 114 -12.79 -3.05 0.03
C GLN A 114 -11.51 -2.60 0.72
N PHE A 115 -10.89 -1.56 0.15
CA PHE A 115 -9.71 -0.92 0.70
C PHE A 115 -9.96 0.58 0.82
N GLU A 116 -9.80 1.10 2.03
CA GLU A 116 -9.81 2.54 2.28
C GLU A 116 -8.40 3.00 2.68
N PRO A 117 -7.75 3.87 1.89
CA PRO A 117 -6.43 4.37 2.22
C PRO A 117 -6.47 5.30 3.43
N ASP A 118 -5.36 5.36 4.17
CA ASP A 118 -5.25 6.23 5.34
C ASP A 118 -5.22 7.71 4.91
N ARG A 119 -6.31 8.44 5.17
CA ARG A 119 -6.46 9.86 4.78
C ARG A 119 -5.50 10.81 5.51
N ARG A 120 -4.83 10.37 6.57
CA ARG A 120 -3.83 11.18 7.29
C ARG A 120 -2.46 11.12 6.61
N VAL A 121 -2.25 10.16 5.70
CA VAL A 121 -0.99 9.98 4.99
C VAL A 121 -1.13 10.53 3.58
N ASN A 122 -0.53 11.69 3.32
CA ASN A 122 -0.38 12.20 1.96
C ASN A 122 1.01 11.82 1.44
N PHE A 123 1.08 10.77 0.62
CA PHE A 123 2.31 10.32 -0.04
C PHE A 123 2.90 11.37 -1.01
N CYS A 124 2.18 12.46 -1.29
CA CYS A 124 2.66 13.59 -2.08
C CYS A 124 3.15 14.79 -1.22
N ALA A 125 2.86 14.83 0.09
CA ALA A 125 3.10 16.02 0.92
C ALA A 125 4.51 16.14 1.50
N THR A 126 5.40 15.18 1.26
CA THR A 126 6.80 15.37 1.64
C THR A 126 7.41 16.43 0.72
N LEU A 127 7.85 17.54 1.33
CA LEU A 127 8.55 18.71 0.78
C LEU A 127 9.78 18.42 -0.11
N SER A 128 10.02 17.17 -0.52
CA SER A 128 11.18 16.74 -1.30
C SER A 128 10.85 16.01 -2.60
N ALA A 129 9.57 15.78 -2.95
CA ALA A 129 9.21 15.02 -4.16
C ALA A 129 8.63 15.86 -5.30
N CYS A 130 8.30 17.14 -5.08
CA CYS A 130 7.85 18.05 -6.13
C CYS A 130 8.95 19.06 -6.43
N GLY A 131 10.08 18.60 -6.99
CA GLY A 131 11.23 19.47 -7.21
C GLY A 131 12.44 18.80 -7.86
N ARG A 132 12.27 18.24 -9.05
CA ARG A 132 13.15 18.49 -10.21
C ARG A 132 12.61 17.83 -11.46
#